data_AF-A0A956ISQ9-F1
#
_entry.id   AF-A0A956ISQ9-F1
#
_cell.length_a   1.000
_cell.length_b   1.000
_cell.length_c   1.000
_cell.angle_alpha   90.00
_cell.angle_beta   90.00
_cell.angle_gamma   90.00
#
_symmetry.space_group_name_H-M   'P 1'
#
loop_
_entity.id
_entity.type
_entity.pdbx_description
1 polymer ?
#
loop_
_entity_poly.entity_id
_entity_poly.type
_entity_poly.pdbx_seq_one_letter_code
_entity_poly.pdbx_strand_id
1 'polypeptide(L)'
;MSVADQSLLDKVAAKLGQAPTYTDSEAAGSILTVAAASYGSRPLGEEVTQPTGFDPQVAALFEAVVESAYLVANADGEFDETEQVAFKQVVVTACRNRVEARQVDALLADLADQLEEDGMDKRVKMVARTIQKEEHAREVLRIASLLAHVSGGVSDEERDVLKKLAGEFKLDDAALEQALSEAERVLAD
;
A
#
# COMPACT_ATOMS: atom_id res chain seq x y z
N MET A 1 -2.01 -21.80 2.36
CA MET A 1 -2.49 -20.88 3.42
C MET A 1 -3.13 -21.68 4.55
N SER A 2 -2.62 -21.48 5.75
CA SER A 2 -3.15 -22.00 7.01
C SER A 2 -4.29 -21.10 7.52
N VAL A 3 -5.06 -21.60 8.50
CA VAL A 3 -6.10 -20.78 9.18
C VAL A 3 -5.48 -19.61 9.96
N ALA A 4 -4.25 -19.77 10.45
CA ALA A 4 -3.52 -18.68 11.11
C ALA A 4 -3.15 -17.57 10.12
N ASP A 5 -2.76 -17.94 8.90
CA ASP A 5 -2.47 -17.00 7.81
C ASP A 5 -3.73 -16.22 7.45
N GLN A 6 -4.88 -16.89 7.32
CA GLN A 6 -6.16 -16.24 7.03
C GLN A 6 -6.57 -15.23 8.10
N SER A 7 -6.41 -15.58 9.39
CA SER A 7 -6.69 -14.64 10.49
C SER A 7 -5.76 -13.43 10.47
N LEU A 8 -4.50 -13.60 10.05
CA LEU A 8 -3.55 -12.49 9.92
C LEU A 8 -3.97 -11.56 8.78
N LEU A 9 -4.30 -12.11 7.60
CA LEU A 9 -4.77 -11.34 6.44
C LEU A 9 -6.01 -10.50 6.78
N ASP A 10 -6.98 -11.08 7.47
CA ASP A 10 -8.21 -10.36 7.87
C ASP A 10 -7.91 -9.23 8.86
N LYS A 11 -6.98 -9.46 9.81
CA LYS A 11 -6.53 -8.42 10.76
C LYS A 11 -5.83 -7.28 10.04
N VAL A 12 -4.86 -7.58 9.16
CA VAL A 12 -4.14 -6.56 8.37
C VAL A 12 -5.12 -5.76 7.54
N ALA A 13 -6.03 -6.42 6.80
CA ALA A 13 -7.01 -5.74 5.96
C ALA A 13 -7.95 -4.83 6.76
N ALA A 14 -8.41 -5.28 7.94
CA ALA A 14 -9.23 -4.45 8.82
C ALA A 14 -8.50 -3.19 9.29
N LYS A 15 -7.20 -3.28 9.54
CA LYS A 15 -6.37 -2.19 10.08
C LYS A 15 -5.91 -1.21 9.01
N LEU A 16 -5.67 -1.70 7.79
CA LEU A 16 -5.51 -0.86 6.60
C LEU A 16 -6.75 -0.04 6.28
N GLY A 17 -7.95 -0.53 6.65
CA GLY A 17 -9.19 0.21 6.48
C GLY A 17 -9.46 1.30 7.53
N GLN A 18 -8.63 1.40 8.56
CA GLN A 18 -8.78 2.34 9.69
C GLN A 18 -7.84 3.53 9.55
N ALA A 19 -8.29 4.69 10.05
CA ALA A 19 -7.45 5.88 10.11
C ALA A 19 -6.20 5.66 11.00
N PRO A 20 -5.09 6.34 10.73
CA PRO A 20 -3.89 6.31 11.56
C PRO A 20 -4.16 6.82 12.98
N THR A 21 -3.53 6.22 13.98
CA THR A 21 -3.74 6.60 15.39
C THR A 21 -3.05 7.92 15.77
N TYR A 22 -2.12 8.40 14.95
CA TYR A 22 -1.33 9.61 15.18
C TYR A 22 -1.94 10.89 14.58
N THR A 23 -3.12 10.81 13.95
CA THR A 23 -3.83 12.01 13.46
C THR A 23 -4.93 12.42 14.44
N ASP A 24 -4.84 13.64 14.97
CA ASP A 24 -5.93 14.27 15.78
C ASP A 24 -7.16 14.64 14.93
N SER A 25 -7.11 14.42 13.61
CA SER A 25 -8.15 14.83 12.66
C SER A 25 -9.24 13.76 12.57
N GLU A 26 -10.51 14.20 12.47
CA GLU A 26 -11.68 13.39 12.11
C GLU A 26 -11.62 12.83 10.67
N ALA A 27 -10.43 12.49 10.16
CA ALA A 27 -10.27 11.86 8.86
C ALA A 27 -11.01 10.51 8.89
N ALA A 28 -12.09 10.42 8.11
CA ALA A 28 -13.07 9.33 8.19
C ALA A 28 -12.58 7.94 7.71
N GLY A 29 -11.27 7.76 7.46
CA GLY A 29 -10.69 6.48 7.06
C GLY A 29 -9.26 6.61 6.52
N SER A 30 -8.64 5.46 6.23
CA SER A 30 -7.31 5.40 5.60
C SER A 30 -7.33 5.99 4.18
N ILE A 31 -6.20 6.59 3.79
CA ILE A 31 -5.96 7.11 2.44
C ILE A 31 -6.18 6.04 1.36
N LEU A 32 -5.83 4.78 1.66
CA LEU A 32 -6.04 3.65 0.76
C LEU A 32 -7.52 3.46 0.45
N THR A 33 -8.36 3.47 1.50
CA THR A 33 -9.81 3.25 1.37
C THR A 33 -10.52 4.44 0.71
N VAL A 34 -10.05 5.66 1.00
CA VAL A 34 -10.59 6.88 0.38
C VAL A 34 -10.24 6.92 -1.11
N ALA A 35 -8.99 6.63 -1.46
CA ALA A 35 -8.50 6.68 -2.83
C ALA A 35 -9.02 5.52 -3.72
N ALA A 36 -9.30 4.36 -3.11
CA ALA A 36 -9.87 3.19 -3.78
C ALA A 36 -11.16 3.48 -4.56
N ALA A 37 -12.00 4.42 -4.09
CA ALA A 37 -13.23 4.77 -4.80
C ALA A 37 -12.96 5.41 -6.17
N SER A 38 -11.96 6.30 -6.23
CA SER A 38 -11.57 6.93 -7.50
C SER A 38 -10.94 5.91 -8.44
N TYR A 39 -10.00 5.12 -7.92
CA TYR A 39 -9.30 4.10 -8.70
C TYR A 39 -10.25 3.04 -9.28
N GLY A 40 -11.17 2.53 -8.47
CA GLY A 40 -12.18 1.55 -8.90
C GLY A 40 -13.09 2.06 -10.01
N SER A 41 -13.35 3.36 -10.04
CA SER A 41 -14.16 4.03 -11.07
C SER A 41 -13.40 4.37 -12.35
N ARG A 42 -12.12 3.96 -12.48
CA ARG A 42 -11.32 4.20 -13.69
C ARG A 42 -12.00 3.54 -14.90
N PRO A 43 -12.34 4.30 -15.95
CA PRO A 43 -12.98 3.73 -17.13
C PRO A 43 -12.03 2.76 -17.84
N LEU A 44 -12.55 1.56 -18.15
CA LEU A 44 -11.81 0.48 -18.83
C LEU A 44 -11.90 0.58 -20.38
N GLY A 45 -12.42 1.68 -20.94
CA GLY A 45 -12.60 1.90 -22.38
C GLY A 45 -12.83 3.37 -22.77
N GLU A 46 -12.65 3.70 -24.05
CA GLU A 46 -12.62 5.08 -24.59
C GLU A 46 -13.99 5.81 -24.64
N GLU A 47 -15.11 5.13 -24.37
CA GLU A 47 -16.46 5.70 -24.55
C GLU A 47 -17.25 5.80 -23.25
N VAL A 48 -16.76 6.57 -22.27
CA VAL A 48 -17.56 6.92 -21.08
C VAL A 48 -17.78 8.43 -21.02
N THR A 49 -18.98 8.87 -21.40
CA THR A 49 -19.40 10.28 -21.45
C THR A 49 -20.15 10.75 -20.20
N GLN A 50 -20.26 9.90 -19.18
CA GLN A 50 -20.92 10.23 -17.90
C GLN A 50 -19.87 10.49 -16.80
N PRO A 51 -20.20 11.29 -15.75
CA PRO A 51 -19.29 11.49 -14.63
C PRO A 51 -19.08 10.17 -13.90
N THR A 52 -17.92 9.54 -14.09
CA THR A 52 -17.58 8.25 -13.48
C THR A 52 -17.23 8.37 -12.00
N GLY A 53 -17.02 9.59 -11.49
CA GLY A 53 -16.42 9.82 -10.17
C GLY A 53 -14.92 9.51 -10.13
N PHE A 54 -14.29 9.31 -11.29
CA PHE A 54 -12.84 9.18 -11.42
C PHE A 54 -12.15 10.53 -11.27
N ASP A 55 -11.23 10.60 -10.31
CA ASP A 55 -10.26 11.66 -10.13
C ASP A 55 -8.84 11.09 -10.33
N PRO A 56 -8.12 11.50 -11.39
CA PRO A 56 -6.81 10.95 -11.72
C PRO A 56 -5.75 11.21 -10.64
N GLN A 57 -5.85 12.32 -9.89
CA GLN A 57 -4.89 12.61 -8.82
C GLN A 57 -5.10 11.69 -7.62
N VAL A 58 -6.37 11.41 -7.30
CA VAL A 58 -6.73 10.47 -6.24
C VAL A 58 -6.41 9.02 -6.65
N ALA A 59 -6.59 8.67 -7.92
CA ALA A 59 -6.20 7.35 -8.43
C ALA A 59 -4.68 7.15 -8.38
N ALA A 60 -3.89 8.15 -8.77
CA ALA A 60 -2.42 8.09 -8.65
C ALA A 60 -1.96 7.95 -7.19
N LEU A 61 -2.70 8.53 -6.24
CA LEU A 61 -2.43 8.35 -4.82
C LEU A 61 -2.69 6.91 -4.35
N PHE A 62 -3.77 6.28 -4.84
CA PHE A 62 -4.01 4.86 -4.60
C PHE A 62 -2.87 4.00 -5.16
N GLU A 63 -2.48 4.24 -6.42
CA GLU A 63 -1.39 3.53 -7.09
C GLU A 63 -0.07 3.68 -6.32
N ALA A 64 0.28 4.89 -5.86
CA ALA A 64 1.49 5.15 -5.09
C ALA A 64 1.50 4.45 -3.72
N VAL A 65 0.35 4.33 -3.05
CA VAL A 65 0.22 3.59 -1.79
C VAL A 65 0.45 2.09 -2.03
N VAL A 66 -0.20 1.52 -3.05
CA VAL A 66 -0.05 0.10 -3.40
C VAL A 66 1.38 -0.19 -3.86
N GLU A 67 1.95 0.68 -4.70
CA GLU A 67 3.33 0.56 -5.15
C GLU A 67 4.32 0.58 -3.98
N SER A 68 4.12 1.47 -3.00
CA SER A 68 5.01 1.53 -1.83
C SER A 68 5.05 0.20 -1.08
N ALA A 69 3.88 -0.43 -0.89
CA ALA A 69 3.80 -1.73 -0.25
C ALA A 69 4.34 -2.87 -1.15
N TYR A 70 4.12 -2.79 -2.46
CA TYR A 70 4.66 -3.73 -3.43
C TYR A 70 6.20 -3.71 -3.45
N LEU A 71 6.81 -2.52 -3.45
CA LEU A 71 8.27 -2.38 -3.42
C LEU A 71 8.87 -2.98 -2.15
N VAL A 72 8.19 -2.83 -1.01
CA VAL A 72 8.63 -3.47 0.24
C VAL A 72 8.50 -4.99 0.12
N ALA A 73 7.36 -5.50 -0.35
CA ALA A 73 7.15 -6.94 -0.55
C ALA A 73 8.08 -7.58 -1.61
N ASN A 74 8.79 -6.78 -2.41
CA ASN A 74 9.76 -7.22 -3.42
C ASN A 74 11.21 -6.87 -3.02
N ALA A 75 11.46 -6.58 -1.75
CA ALA A 75 12.73 -6.02 -1.29
C ALA A 75 13.94 -6.95 -1.51
N ASP A 76 13.73 -8.27 -1.38
CA ASP A 76 14.72 -9.31 -1.63
C ASP A 76 14.79 -9.75 -3.11
N GLY A 77 13.88 -9.23 -3.95
CA GLY A 77 13.75 -9.55 -5.37
C GLY A 77 12.90 -10.79 -5.66
N GLU A 78 12.30 -11.41 -4.64
CA GLU A 78 11.34 -12.50 -4.78
C GLU A 78 9.97 -12.02 -4.29
N PHE A 79 8.94 -12.17 -5.10
CA PHE A 79 7.55 -11.92 -4.70
C PHE A 79 6.69 -13.01 -5.31
N ASP A 80 6.59 -14.12 -4.59
CA ASP A 80 6.08 -15.37 -5.13
C ASP A 80 4.55 -15.38 -5.27
N GLU A 81 4.01 -16.43 -5.88
CA GLU A 81 2.56 -16.55 -6.10
C GLU A 81 1.76 -16.55 -4.78
N THR A 82 2.32 -17.07 -3.69
CA THR A 82 1.66 -17.09 -2.37
C THR A 82 1.57 -15.68 -1.80
N GLU A 83 2.67 -14.93 -1.87
CA GLU A 83 2.76 -13.55 -1.38
C GLU A 83 1.89 -12.62 -2.23
N GLN A 84 1.88 -12.80 -3.55
CA GLN A 84 0.99 -12.07 -4.47
C GLN A 84 -0.48 -12.28 -4.14
N VAL A 85 -0.90 -13.54 -3.89
CA VAL A 85 -2.28 -13.85 -3.54
C VAL A 85 -2.65 -13.23 -2.19
N ALA A 86 -1.77 -13.34 -1.19
CA ALA A 86 -1.98 -12.76 0.14
C ALA A 86 -2.09 -11.22 0.07
N PHE A 87 -1.15 -10.57 -0.61
CA PHE A 87 -1.14 -9.13 -0.82
C PHE A 87 -2.43 -8.65 -1.51
N LYS A 88 -2.82 -9.30 -2.62
CA LYS A 88 -4.05 -8.97 -3.34
C LYS A 88 -5.27 -9.09 -2.44
N GLN A 89 -5.39 -10.18 -1.70
CA GLN A 89 -6.53 -10.41 -0.81
C GLN A 89 -6.64 -9.30 0.23
N VAL A 90 -5.51 -8.91 0.83
CA VAL A 90 -5.47 -7.83 1.81
C VAL A 90 -5.89 -6.49 1.19
N VAL A 91 -5.35 -6.13 0.03
CA VAL A 91 -5.68 -4.86 -0.65
C VAL A 91 -7.16 -4.80 -1.02
N VAL A 92 -7.72 -5.84 -1.65
CA VAL A 92 -9.14 -5.89 -2.05
C VAL A 92 -10.05 -5.78 -0.82
N THR A 93 -9.71 -6.50 0.25
CA THR A 93 -10.50 -6.51 1.49
C THR A 93 -10.44 -5.15 2.20
N ALA A 94 -9.25 -4.56 2.31
CA ALA A 94 -9.06 -3.22 2.88
C ALA A 94 -9.84 -2.15 2.10
N CYS A 95 -9.90 -2.30 0.77
CA CYS A 95 -10.67 -1.42 -0.11
C CYS A 95 -12.18 -1.67 -0.07
N ARG A 96 -12.69 -2.57 0.76
CA ARG A 96 -14.12 -2.91 0.89
C ARG A 96 -14.78 -3.23 -0.46
N ASN A 97 -14.07 -3.96 -1.33
CA ASN A 97 -14.49 -4.31 -2.70
C ASN A 97 -14.77 -3.11 -3.62
N ARG A 98 -14.24 -1.92 -3.30
CA ARG A 98 -14.27 -0.75 -4.22
C ARG A 98 -13.34 -0.94 -5.43
N VAL A 99 -12.34 -1.80 -5.28
CA VAL A 99 -11.41 -2.19 -6.34
C VAL A 99 -11.57 -3.69 -6.56
N GLU A 100 -11.76 -4.09 -7.82
CA GLU A 100 -11.92 -5.49 -8.18
C GLU A 100 -10.56 -6.21 -8.23
N ALA A 101 -10.55 -7.52 -7.93
CA ALA A 101 -9.32 -8.32 -7.95
C ALA A 101 -8.54 -8.20 -9.27
N ARG A 102 -9.24 -8.18 -10.42
CA ARG A 102 -8.61 -8.01 -11.74
C ARG A 102 -7.91 -6.66 -11.92
N GLN A 103 -8.38 -5.60 -11.26
CA GLN A 103 -7.75 -4.29 -11.32
C GLN A 103 -6.46 -4.29 -10.49
N VAL A 104 -6.46 -4.97 -9.34
CA VAL A 104 -5.25 -5.18 -8.54
C VAL A 104 -4.26 -6.08 -9.30
N ASP A 105 -4.72 -7.15 -9.94
CA ASP A 105 -3.86 -8.02 -10.77
C ASP A 105 -3.19 -7.23 -11.91
N ALA A 106 -3.94 -6.38 -12.62
CA ALA A 106 -3.38 -5.51 -13.66
C ALA A 106 -2.35 -4.51 -13.09
N LEU A 107 -2.65 -3.90 -11.93
CA LEU A 107 -1.72 -3.00 -11.26
C LEU A 107 -0.43 -3.71 -10.86
N LEU A 108 -0.50 -4.91 -10.29
CA LEU A 108 0.70 -5.66 -9.89
C LEU A 108 1.56 -6.07 -11.09
N ALA A 109 0.93 -6.42 -12.22
CA ALA A 109 1.66 -6.67 -13.46
C ALA A 109 2.39 -5.41 -13.97
N ASP A 110 1.69 -4.27 -14.02
CA ASP A 110 2.28 -2.99 -14.43
C ASP A 110 3.45 -2.59 -13.50
N LEU A 111 3.32 -2.82 -12.18
CA LEU A 111 4.36 -2.52 -11.20
C LEU A 111 5.57 -3.45 -11.34
N ALA A 112 5.36 -4.73 -11.67
CA ALA A 112 6.44 -5.67 -11.92
C ALA A 112 7.27 -5.24 -13.13
N ASP A 113 6.60 -4.93 -14.25
CA ASP A 113 7.27 -4.43 -15.47
C ASP A 113 8.05 -3.13 -15.18
N GLN A 114 7.46 -2.22 -14.43
CA GLN A 114 8.10 -0.96 -14.03
C GLN A 114 9.30 -1.19 -13.10
N LEU A 115 9.20 -2.12 -12.15
CA LEU A 115 10.30 -2.44 -11.25
C LEU A 115 11.47 -3.09 -12.01
N GLU A 116 11.18 -3.97 -12.96
CA GLU A 116 12.19 -4.57 -13.84
C GLU A 116 12.91 -3.53 -14.70
N GLU A 117 12.18 -2.56 -15.27
CA GLU A 117 12.76 -1.51 -16.13
C GLU A 117 13.55 -0.46 -15.33
N ASP A 118 12.97 0.04 -14.24
CA ASP A 118 13.48 1.22 -13.53
C ASP A 118 14.41 0.87 -12.36
N GLY A 119 14.23 -0.30 -11.76
CA GLY A 119 14.86 -0.70 -10.52
C GLY A 119 14.31 0.02 -9.28
N MET A 120 14.54 -0.61 -8.12
CA MET A 120 14.02 -0.20 -6.80
C MET A 120 14.21 1.30 -6.49
N ASP A 121 15.45 1.80 -6.61
CA ASP A 121 15.77 3.17 -6.20
C ASP A 121 15.05 4.25 -7.03
N LYS A 122 14.79 3.96 -8.32
CA LYS A 122 14.05 4.88 -9.19
C LYS A 122 12.56 4.82 -8.86
N ARG A 123 12.01 3.63 -8.62
CA ARG A 123 10.60 3.46 -8.24
C ARG A 123 10.26 4.14 -6.91
N VAL A 124 11.11 3.98 -5.89
CA VAL A 124 10.98 4.68 -4.60
C VAL A 124 10.90 6.21 -4.79
N LYS A 125 11.71 6.78 -5.69
CA LYS A 125 11.65 8.21 -6.04
C LYS A 125 10.38 8.61 -6.79
N MET A 126 9.86 7.73 -7.64
CA MET A 126 8.62 7.99 -8.39
C MET A 126 7.42 8.04 -7.46
N VAL A 127 7.32 7.11 -6.51
CA VAL A 127 6.33 7.15 -5.42
C VAL A 127 6.40 8.48 -4.67
N ALA A 128 7.59 8.90 -4.23
CA ALA A 128 7.77 10.12 -3.45
C ALA A 128 7.37 11.40 -4.21
N ARG A 129 7.43 11.42 -5.54
CA ARG A 129 6.94 12.55 -6.34
C ARG A 129 5.42 12.69 -6.32
N THR A 130 4.71 11.57 -6.17
CA THR A 130 3.25 11.54 -6.06
C THR A 130 2.80 11.93 -4.65
N ILE A 131 3.55 11.54 -3.61
CA ILE A 131 3.21 11.80 -2.21
C ILE A 131 3.82 13.14 -1.74
N GLN A 132 3.07 14.23 -1.92
CA GLN A 132 3.56 15.59 -1.64
C GLN A 132 3.31 16.07 -0.21
N LYS A 133 2.41 15.43 0.54
CA LYS A 133 2.04 15.84 1.89
C LYS A 133 2.63 14.91 2.93
N GLU A 134 3.15 15.48 4.01
CA GLU A 134 3.73 14.72 5.14
C GLU A 134 2.71 13.76 5.78
N GLU A 135 1.44 14.18 5.90
CA GLU A 135 0.35 13.33 6.40
C GLU A 135 0.14 12.08 5.53
N HIS A 136 0.20 12.23 4.20
CA HIS A 136 0.08 11.11 3.27
C HIS A 136 1.33 10.24 3.31
N ALA A 137 2.52 10.84 3.44
CA ALA A 137 3.77 10.09 3.55
C ALA A 137 3.81 9.19 4.78
N ARG A 138 3.40 9.70 5.94
CA ARG A 138 3.28 8.89 7.16
C ARG A 138 2.30 7.74 6.97
N GLU A 139 1.14 8.01 6.37
CA GLU A 139 0.13 6.99 6.13
C GLU A 139 0.58 5.93 5.12
N VAL A 140 1.26 6.33 4.04
CA VAL A 140 1.88 5.39 3.08
C VAL A 140 2.89 4.50 3.79
N LEU A 141 3.74 5.07 4.64
CA LEU A 141 4.73 4.30 5.39
C LEU A 141 4.09 3.31 6.36
N ARG A 142 3.04 3.74 7.09
CA ARG A 142 2.24 2.87 7.95
C ARG A 142 1.60 1.71 7.18
N ILE A 143 1.00 1.99 6.03
CA ILE A 143 0.35 0.97 5.19
C ILE A 143 1.38 -0.03 4.66
N ALA A 144 2.52 0.46 4.16
CA ALA A 144 3.60 -0.40 3.69
C ALA A 144 4.15 -1.29 4.81
N SER A 145 4.33 -0.75 6.02
CA SER A 145 4.73 -1.53 7.20
C SER A 145 3.69 -2.60 7.57
N LEU A 146 2.39 -2.26 7.59
CA LEU A 146 1.32 -3.22 7.89
C LEU A 146 1.27 -4.36 6.86
N LEU A 147 1.53 -4.05 5.58
CA LEU A 147 1.56 -5.04 4.51
C LEU A 147 2.82 -5.92 4.54
N ALA A 148 3.97 -5.37 4.90
CA ALA A 148 5.20 -6.16 5.07
C ALA A 148 5.00 -7.27 6.12
N HIS A 149 4.30 -6.97 7.21
CA HIS A 149 4.01 -7.96 8.25
C HIS A 149 3.06 -9.11 7.83
N VAL A 150 2.48 -9.08 6.63
CA VAL A 150 1.60 -10.16 6.14
C VAL A 150 2.31 -11.51 6.08
N SER A 151 3.62 -11.52 5.83
CA SER A 151 4.45 -12.72 5.77
C SER A 151 4.96 -13.19 7.15
N GLY A 152 4.56 -12.52 8.25
CA GLY A 152 4.88 -12.92 9.62
C GLY A 152 6.04 -12.15 10.27
N GLY A 153 6.45 -11.02 9.71
CA GLY A 153 7.50 -10.15 10.24
C GLY A 153 7.93 -9.13 9.20
N VAL A 154 8.93 -8.32 9.53
CA VAL A 154 9.61 -7.45 8.56
C VAL A 154 11.08 -7.86 8.52
N SER A 155 11.57 -8.26 7.35
CA SER A 155 12.97 -8.61 7.13
C SER A 155 13.89 -7.38 7.13
N ASP A 156 15.21 -7.60 7.13
CA ASP A 156 16.17 -6.50 7.05
C ASP A 156 16.08 -5.81 5.67
N GLU A 157 15.83 -6.58 4.60
CA GLU A 157 15.65 -6.09 3.24
C GLU A 157 14.38 -5.22 3.13
N GLU A 158 13.25 -5.67 3.66
CA GLU A 158 11.99 -4.92 3.69
C GLU A 158 12.14 -3.62 4.48
N ARG A 159 12.84 -3.70 5.63
CA ARG A 159 13.15 -2.54 6.47
C ARG A 159 14.02 -1.53 5.73
N ASP A 160 14.99 -1.99 4.94
CA ASP A 160 15.84 -1.12 4.14
C ASP A 160 15.03 -0.38 3.06
N VAL A 161 14.07 -1.04 2.41
CA VAL A 161 13.16 -0.38 1.46
C VAL A 161 12.25 0.63 2.16
N LEU A 162 11.67 0.28 3.32
CA LEU A 162 10.89 1.22 4.14
C LEU A 162 11.72 2.45 4.55
N LYS A 163 13.01 2.26 4.86
CA LYS A 163 13.93 3.36 5.17
C LYS A 163 14.21 4.24 3.97
N LYS A 164 14.38 3.66 2.77
CA LYS A 164 14.52 4.43 1.52
C LYS A 164 13.28 5.28 1.25
N LEU A 165 12.08 4.70 1.40
CA LEU A 165 10.81 5.42 1.27
C LEU A 165 10.71 6.57 2.27
N ALA A 166 10.97 6.31 3.56
CA ALA A 166 10.98 7.33 4.61
C ALA A 166 11.95 8.48 4.29
N GLY A 167 13.15 8.16 3.79
CA GLY A 167 14.15 9.14 3.37
C GLY A 167 13.67 10.04 2.23
N GLU A 168 13.07 9.48 1.18
CA GLU A 168 12.51 10.26 0.07
C GLU A 168 11.27 11.09 0.51
N PHE A 169 10.49 10.58 1.46
CA PHE A 169 9.41 11.32 2.10
C PHE A 169 9.88 12.41 3.07
N LYS A 170 11.19 12.50 3.35
CA LYS A 170 11.78 13.41 4.34
C LYS A 170 11.26 13.19 5.76
N LEU A 171 10.91 11.95 6.07
CA LEU A 171 10.59 11.49 7.41
C LEU A 171 11.88 11.08 8.12
N ASP A 172 11.92 11.26 9.44
CA ASP A 172 13.04 10.83 10.26
C ASP A 172 12.93 9.34 10.64
N ASP A 173 14.02 8.78 11.17
CA ASP A 173 14.04 7.39 11.64
C ASP A 173 12.98 7.14 12.72
N ALA A 174 12.63 8.16 13.52
CA ALA A 174 11.60 8.05 14.54
C ALA A 174 10.20 7.77 13.94
N ALA A 175 9.86 8.41 12.82
CA ALA A 175 8.62 8.14 12.11
C ALA A 175 8.58 6.71 11.53
N LEU A 176 9.71 6.18 11.05
CA LEU A 176 9.81 4.79 10.60
C LEU A 176 9.62 3.81 11.75
N GLU A 177 10.32 3.99 12.87
CA GLU A 177 10.15 3.13 14.05
C GLU A 177 8.72 3.18 14.58
N GLN A 178 8.07 4.35 14.54
CA GLN A 178 6.68 4.50 14.93
C GLN A 178 5.75 3.68 14.03
N ALA A 179 5.94 3.72 12.71
CA ALA A 179 5.15 2.95 11.75
C ALA A 179 5.31 1.43 11.95
N LEU A 180 6.55 0.97 12.13
CA LEU A 180 6.85 -0.45 12.41
C LEU A 180 6.27 -0.90 13.75
N SER A 181 6.50 -0.13 14.82
CA SER A 181 5.99 -0.44 16.16
C SER A 181 4.46 -0.45 16.20
N GLU A 182 3.82 0.44 15.44
CA GLU A 182 2.37 0.44 15.32
C GLU A 182 1.87 -0.83 14.61
N ALA A 183 2.48 -1.19 13.47
CA ALA A 183 2.13 -2.40 12.73
C ALA A 183 2.28 -3.66 13.60
N GLU A 184 3.40 -3.80 14.31
CA GLU A 184 3.66 -4.94 15.21
C GLU A 184 2.60 -5.02 16.34
N ARG A 185 2.36 -3.93 17.05
CA ARG A 185 1.37 -3.89 18.16
C ARG A 185 -0.03 -4.27 17.67
N VAL A 186 -0.41 -3.72 16.53
CA VAL A 186 -1.73 -3.91 15.93
C VAL A 186 -1.99 -5.37 15.54
N LEU A 187 -0.94 -6.13 15.22
CA LEU A 187 -1.04 -7.54 14.83
C LEU A 187 -0.85 -8.50 16.01
N ALA A 188 -0.22 -8.03 17.09
CA ALA A 188 -0.11 -8.75 18.36
C ALA A 188 -1.43 -8.82 19.14
N ASP A 189 -2.32 -7.83 18.98
CA ASP A 189 -3.70 -7.80 19.51
C ASP A 189 -4.65 -8.73 18.72
#